data_AF-A0A851W5R4-F1
#
_entry.id   AF-A0A851W5R4-F1
#
_cell.length_a   1.000
_cell.length_b   1.000
_cell.length_c   1.000
_cell.angle_alpha   90.00
_cell.angle_beta   90.00
_cell.angle_gamma   90.00
#
_symmetry.space_group_name_H-M   'P 1'
#
loop_
_entity.id
_entity.type
_entity.pdbx_description
1 polymer ?
#
loop_
_entity_poly.entity_id
_entity_poly.type
_entity_poly.pdbx_seq_one_letter_code
_entity_poly.pdbx_strand_id
1 'polypeptide(L)'
;DSAEASPSVVFENIKTCSPNCLQMLVENISGLSVDADFTVELIPEINVAVATFIKSIDTKEFVQKCSQDKRVREFKMTARLLELTQAIKAENLPDSISTDYLTVYFESARSGGGPVSDVQLFPTENSAIITFCDHKGNT
;
A
#
# COMPACT_ATOMS: atom_id res chain seq x y z
N ASP A 1 20.75 1.25 -11.05
CA ASP A 1 19.77 1.27 -9.94
C ASP A 1 18.41 1.72 -10.44
N SER A 2 17.59 0.76 -10.90
CA SER A 2 16.18 1.03 -11.14
C SER A 2 15.46 0.71 -9.84
N ALA A 3 15.15 1.73 -9.04
CA ALA A 3 14.17 1.57 -7.98
C ALA A 3 12.86 1.11 -8.66
N GLU A 4 12.47 -0.15 -8.45
CA GLU A 4 11.21 -0.68 -8.97
C GLU A 4 10.09 0.23 -8.46
N ALA A 5 9.37 0.85 -9.39
CA ALA A 5 8.24 1.71 -9.03
C ALA A 5 7.16 0.83 -8.40
N SER A 6 6.51 1.36 -7.35
CA SER A 6 5.39 0.67 -6.71
C SER A 6 4.34 0.28 -7.76
N PRO A 7 3.84 -0.97 -7.74
CA PRO A 7 2.73 -1.40 -8.60
C PRO A 7 1.40 -0.80 -8.13
N SER A 8 1.41 -0.01 -7.06
CA SER A 8 0.22 0.54 -6.44
C SER A 8 0.17 2.07 -6.54
N VAL A 9 -1.04 2.57 -6.77
CA VAL A 9 -1.36 4.00 -6.88
C VAL A 9 -2.43 4.35 -5.85
N VAL A 10 -2.13 5.35 -5.04
CA VAL A 10 -3.05 5.92 -4.05
C VAL A 10 -3.88 6.99 -4.74
N PHE A 11 -5.20 6.86 -4.63
CA PHE A 11 -6.16 7.91 -4.95
C PHE A 11 -6.65 8.55 -3.65
N GLU A 12 -6.52 9.86 -3.53
CA GLU A 12 -6.99 10.62 -2.36
C GLU A 12 -8.18 11.49 -2.77
N ASN A 13 -8.98 11.89 -1.78
CA ASN A 13 -10.19 12.70 -1.96
C ASN A 13 -11.33 11.98 -2.71
N ILE A 14 -11.47 10.67 -2.51
CA ILE A 14 -12.45 9.82 -3.20
C ILE A 14 -13.92 9.98 -2.74
N LYS A 15 -14.22 10.80 -1.72
CA LYS A 15 -15.57 10.99 -1.13
C LYS A 15 -16.70 11.17 -2.13
N THR A 16 -16.44 11.81 -3.27
CA THR A 16 -17.44 12.08 -4.31
C THR A 16 -17.52 11.00 -5.39
N CYS A 17 -16.66 10.00 -5.33
CA CYS A 17 -16.52 8.93 -6.30
C CYS A 17 -17.01 7.61 -5.68
N SER A 18 -18.04 7.00 -6.29
CA SER A 18 -18.49 5.67 -5.85
C SER A 18 -17.44 4.60 -6.18
N PRO A 19 -17.45 3.44 -5.50
CA PRO A 19 -16.53 2.32 -5.79
C PRO A 19 -16.45 1.97 -7.28
N ASN A 20 -17.62 1.78 -7.91
CA ASN A 20 -17.71 1.45 -9.33
C ASN A 20 -17.22 2.61 -10.22
N CYS A 21 -17.44 3.86 -9.81
CA CYS A 21 -16.95 5.03 -10.55
C CYS A 21 -15.42 5.06 -10.55
N LEU A 22 -14.78 4.73 -9.43
CA LEU A 22 -13.33 4.67 -9.32
C LEU A 22 -12.74 3.52 -10.14
N GLN A 23 -13.33 2.33 -10.09
CA GLN A 23 -12.91 1.21 -10.93
C GLN A 23 -12.97 1.58 -12.42
N MET A 24 -14.11 2.08 -12.90
CA MET A 24 -14.24 2.55 -14.28
C MET A 24 -13.26 3.69 -14.65
N LEU A 25 -12.89 4.52 -13.69
CA LEU A 25 -11.90 5.57 -13.91
C LEU A 25 -10.51 4.97 -14.14
N VAL A 26 -10.10 4.02 -13.31
CA VAL A 26 -8.83 3.30 -13.45
C VAL A 26 -8.81 2.50 -14.75
N GLU A 27 -9.88 1.77 -15.08
CA GLU A 27 -10.01 1.03 -16.35
C GLU A 27 -9.83 1.96 -17.57
N ASN A 28 -10.53 3.10 -17.59
CA ASN A 28 -10.46 4.03 -18.73
C ASN A 28 -9.09 4.69 -18.91
N ILE A 29 -8.38 4.99 -17.81
CA ILE A 29 -7.06 5.64 -17.88
C ILE A 29 -5.97 4.63 -18.22
N SER A 30 -6.05 3.42 -17.66
CA SER A 30 -5.05 2.36 -17.84
C SER A 30 -5.26 1.51 -19.09
N GLY A 31 -6.50 1.38 -19.57
CA GLY A 31 -6.89 0.41 -20.58
C GLY A 31 -6.90 -1.04 -20.08
N LEU A 32 -7.01 -1.24 -18.77
CA LEU A 32 -6.97 -2.54 -18.10
C LEU A 32 -8.33 -2.93 -17.53
N SER A 33 -8.50 -4.21 -17.19
CA SER A 33 -9.72 -4.74 -16.56
C SER A 33 -9.57 -4.91 -15.05
N VAL A 34 -10.58 -4.50 -14.29
CA VAL A 34 -10.65 -4.80 -12.85
C VAL A 34 -10.68 -6.33 -12.63
N ASP A 35 -10.12 -6.77 -11.50
CA ASP A 35 -9.95 -8.15 -11.02
C ASP A 35 -9.03 -9.05 -11.87
N ALA A 36 -8.89 -8.79 -13.16
CA ALA A 36 -7.97 -9.52 -14.04
C ALA A 36 -6.58 -8.88 -14.10
N ASP A 37 -6.52 -7.55 -14.24
CA ASP A 37 -5.27 -6.81 -14.45
C ASP A 37 -4.91 -5.89 -13.26
N PHE A 38 -5.89 -5.51 -12.43
CA PHE A 38 -5.68 -4.71 -11.22
C PHE A 38 -6.82 -4.90 -10.20
N THR A 39 -6.56 -4.56 -8.95
CA THR A 39 -7.57 -4.50 -7.88
C THR A 39 -7.68 -3.10 -7.30
N VAL A 40 -8.81 -2.81 -6.64
CA VAL A 40 -9.03 -1.53 -5.93
C VAL A 40 -9.52 -1.80 -4.52
N GLU A 41 -8.78 -1.30 -3.52
CA GLU A 41 -9.15 -1.33 -2.12
C GLU A 41 -9.59 0.08 -1.67
N LEU A 42 -10.68 0.16 -0.91
CA LEU A 42 -11.21 1.42 -0.39
C LEU A 42 -10.95 1.54 1.11
N ILE A 43 -10.43 2.69 1.53
CA ILE A 43 -10.13 3.02 2.92
C ILE A 43 -10.91 4.30 3.27
N PRO A 44 -12.24 4.21 3.44
CA PRO A 44 -13.12 5.36 3.61
C PRO A 44 -12.80 6.19 4.86
N GLU A 45 -12.21 5.58 5.89
CA GLU A 45 -11.82 6.20 7.16
C GLU A 45 -10.86 7.38 6.94
N ILE A 46 -9.98 7.26 5.94
CA ILE A 46 -9.00 8.29 5.57
C ILE A 46 -9.24 8.87 4.17
N ASN A 47 -10.39 8.56 3.55
CA ASN A 47 -10.79 9.08 2.24
C ASN A 47 -9.79 8.75 1.12
N VAL A 48 -9.32 7.50 1.11
CA VAL A 48 -8.32 6.97 0.16
C VAL A 48 -8.83 5.71 -0.51
N ALA A 49 -8.36 5.47 -1.74
CA ALA A 49 -8.36 4.17 -2.37
C ALA A 49 -6.96 3.79 -2.85
N VAL A 50 -6.67 2.50 -2.90
CA VAL A 50 -5.42 1.98 -3.46
C VAL A 50 -5.77 1.11 -4.65
N ALA A 51 -5.27 1.48 -5.83
CA ALA A 51 -5.29 0.63 -7.01
C ALA A 51 -3.97 -0.14 -7.09
N THR A 52 -4.02 -1.46 -7.15
CA THR A 52 -2.82 -2.31 -7.26
C THR A 52 -2.85 -3.05 -8.58
N PHE A 53 -1.86 -2.77 -9.44
CA PHE A 53 -1.76 -3.38 -10.76
C PHE A 53 -1.09 -4.76 -10.68
N ILE A 54 -1.84 -5.79 -11.07
CA ILE A 54 -1.35 -7.17 -11.22
C ILE A 54 -0.52 -7.27 -12.50
N LYS A 55 -1.00 -6.64 -13.57
CA LYS A 55 -0.28 -6.54 -14.83
C LYS A 55 0.79 -5.47 -14.73
N SER A 56 2.00 -5.79 -15.19
CA SER A 56 3.10 -4.83 -15.25
C SER A 56 2.76 -3.67 -16.17
N ILE A 57 2.78 -2.45 -15.63
CA ILE A 57 2.61 -1.19 -16.34
C ILE A 57 3.63 -0.15 -15.84
N ASP A 58 3.79 0.93 -16.60
CA ASP A 58 4.47 2.13 -16.11
C ASP A 58 3.52 2.92 -15.20
N THR A 59 3.64 2.71 -13.88
CA THR A 59 2.79 3.38 -12.89
C THR A 59 3.07 4.88 -12.78
N LYS A 60 4.26 5.36 -13.18
CA LYS A 60 4.56 6.80 -13.24
C LYS A 60 3.82 7.45 -14.40
N GLU A 61 3.84 6.82 -15.58
CA GLU A 61 3.06 7.27 -16.73
C GLU A 61 1.55 7.27 -16.40
N PHE A 62 1.06 6.23 -15.73
CA PHE A 62 -0.34 6.17 -15.28
C PHE A 62 -0.70 7.35 -14.36
N VAL A 63 0.10 7.64 -13.33
CA VAL A 63 -0.11 8.80 -12.45
C VAL A 63 -0.11 10.12 -13.23
N GLN A 64 0.79 10.26 -14.22
CA GLN A 64 0.78 11.42 -15.11
C GLN A 64 -0.53 11.53 -15.90
N LYS A 65 -1.04 10.43 -16.45
CA LYS A 65 -2.34 10.41 -17.13
C LYS A 65 -3.48 10.79 -16.18
N CYS A 66 -3.48 10.30 -14.95
CA CYS A 66 -4.47 10.70 -13.94
C CYS A 66 -4.46 12.21 -13.70
N SER A 67 -3.29 12.86 -13.62
CA SER A 67 -3.20 14.32 -13.42
C SER A 67 -3.80 15.15 -14.57
N GLN A 68 -3.92 14.54 -15.76
CA GLN A 68 -4.48 15.15 -16.96
C GLN A 68 -5.95 14.78 -17.19
N ASP A 69 -6.45 13.74 -16.53
CA ASP A 69 -7.82 13.26 -16.70
C ASP A 69 -8.85 14.27 -16.15
N LYS A 70 -9.91 14.50 -16.94
CA LYS A 70 -10.94 15.48 -16.61
C LYS A 70 -11.74 15.09 -15.36
N ARG A 71 -12.10 13.81 -15.23
CA ARG A 71 -12.91 13.32 -14.11
C ARG A 71 -12.13 13.36 -12.81
N VAL A 72 -10.84 13.01 -12.84
CA VAL A 72 -9.95 13.17 -11.67
C VAL A 72 -9.98 14.62 -11.16
N ARG A 73 -9.88 15.60 -12.07
CA ARG A 73 -9.93 17.03 -11.72
C ARG A 73 -11.30 17.48 -11.24
N GLU A 74 -12.38 17.05 -11.89
CA GLU A 74 -13.77 17.38 -11.50
C GLU A 74 -14.10 16.87 -10.09
N PHE A 75 -13.66 15.66 -9.76
CA PHE A 75 -13.81 15.10 -8.41
C PHE A 75 -12.78 15.65 -7.41
N LYS A 76 -11.85 16.50 -7.85
CA LYS A 76 -10.74 17.04 -7.03
C LYS A 76 -9.89 15.93 -6.38
N MET A 77 -9.79 14.79 -7.08
CA MET A 77 -8.96 13.67 -6.64
C MET A 77 -7.50 13.92 -7.01
N THR A 78 -6.60 13.30 -6.25
CA THR A 78 -5.18 13.20 -6.56
C THR A 78 -4.83 11.74 -6.74
N ALA A 79 -3.83 11.48 -7.59
CA ALA A 79 -3.26 10.16 -7.76
C ALA A 79 -1.74 10.27 -7.55
N ARG A 80 -1.16 9.35 -6.78
CA ARG A 80 0.28 9.27 -6.54
C ARG A 80 0.70 7.82 -6.33
N LEU A 81 1.98 7.52 -6.54
CA LEU A 81 2.50 6.19 -6.21
C LEU A 81 2.36 5.93 -4.71
N LEU A 82 1.98 4.70 -4.35
CA LEU A 82 2.03 4.25 -2.97
C LEU A 82 3.50 4.08 -2.56
N GLU A 83 3.87 4.66 -1.43
CA GLU A 83 5.20 4.54 -0.88
C GLU A 83 5.49 3.08 -0.49
N LEU A 84 6.71 2.64 -0.77
CA LEU A 84 7.21 1.39 -0.23
C LEU A 84 7.52 1.61 1.26
N THR A 85 6.98 0.77 2.12
CA THR A 85 7.24 0.82 3.57
C THR A 85 8.22 -0.28 3.96
N GLN A 86 9.09 0.05 4.91
CA GLN A 86 9.94 -0.92 5.61
C GLN A 86 9.42 -1.18 7.02
N ALA A 87 8.34 -0.52 7.44
CA ALA A 87 7.82 -0.62 8.78
C ALA A 87 6.37 -1.12 8.78
N ILE A 88 6.07 -2.00 9.72
CA ILE A 88 4.71 -2.48 9.99
C ILE A 88 4.35 -2.22 11.45
N LYS A 89 3.05 -2.11 11.73
CA LYS A 89 2.53 -2.13 13.10
C LYS A 89 1.95 -3.52 13.39
N ALA A 90 2.49 -4.19 14.40
CA ALA A 90 1.93 -5.41 14.96
C ALA A 90 1.05 -5.05 16.17
N GLU A 91 -0.21 -5.45 16.15
CA GLU A 91 -1.20 -5.14 17.20
C GLU A 91 -1.70 -6.43 17.89
N ASN A 92 -2.38 -6.26 19.03
CA ASN A 92 -2.85 -7.36 19.90
C ASN A 92 -1.71 -8.25 20.43
N LEU A 93 -0.59 -7.61 20.76
CA LEU A 93 0.57 -8.31 21.31
C LEU A 93 0.28 -8.76 22.75
N PRO A 94 0.72 -9.99 23.13
CA PRO A 94 0.65 -10.44 24.51
C PRO A 94 1.37 -9.49 25.46
N ASP A 95 0.82 -9.34 26.66
CA ASP A 95 1.52 -8.65 27.73
C ASP A 95 2.89 -9.30 27.95
N SER A 96 3.92 -8.49 28.17
CA SER A 96 5.31 -8.92 28.40
C SER A 96 6.05 -9.59 27.23
N ILE A 97 5.59 -9.46 25.98
CA ILE A 97 6.37 -9.90 24.82
C ILE A 97 7.71 -9.13 24.74
N SER A 98 8.81 -9.85 24.45
CA SER A 98 10.13 -9.22 24.30
C SER A 98 10.41 -8.77 22.87
N THR A 99 11.26 -7.76 22.72
CA THR A 99 11.80 -7.32 21.42
C THR A 99 12.55 -8.44 20.71
N ASP A 100 13.28 -9.27 21.45
CA ASP A 100 14.04 -10.40 20.90
C ASP A 100 13.11 -11.44 20.28
N TYR A 101 11.97 -11.73 20.94
CA TYR A 101 10.98 -12.65 20.39
C TYR A 101 10.35 -12.10 19.11
N LEU A 102 9.96 -10.81 19.11
CA LEU A 102 9.40 -10.16 17.92
C LEU A 102 10.40 -10.18 16.77
N THR A 103 11.67 -9.88 17.05
CA THR A 103 12.76 -9.92 16.06
C THR A 103 12.84 -11.30 15.42
N VAL A 104 13.00 -12.36 16.22
CA VAL A 104 13.11 -13.74 15.71
C VAL A 104 11.86 -14.17 14.93
N TYR A 105 10.67 -13.75 15.39
CA TYR A 105 9.41 -14.08 14.74
C TYR A 105 9.30 -13.43 13.34
N PHE A 106 9.61 -12.13 13.24
CA PHE A 106 9.52 -11.37 11.99
C PHE A 106 10.72 -11.55 11.07
N GLU A 107 11.85 -12.09 11.55
CA GLU A 107 12.95 -12.56 10.71
C GLU A 107 12.73 -13.97 10.15
N SER A 108 11.77 -14.71 10.69
CA SER A 108 11.53 -16.08 10.27
C SER A 108 10.98 -16.15 8.85
N ALA A 109 11.71 -16.82 7.96
CA ALA A 109 11.23 -17.13 6.61
C ALA A 109 9.93 -17.96 6.61
N ARG A 110 9.66 -18.73 7.68
CA ARG A 110 8.40 -19.47 7.84
C ARG A 110 7.19 -18.54 8.00
N SER A 111 7.42 -17.34 8.52
CA SER A 111 6.41 -16.29 8.70
C SER A 111 6.34 -15.35 7.49
N GLY A 112 7.05 -15.64 6.38
CA GLY A 112 7.21 -14.70 5.26
C GLY A 112 8.05 -13.46 5.61
N GLY A 113 8.84 -13.57 6.68
CA GLY A 113 9.61 -12.48 7.26
C GLY A 113 10.91 -12.16 6.54
N GLY A 114 11.63 -11.16 7.07
CA GLY A 114 12.91 -10.68 6.56
C GLY A 114 13.74 -10.02 7.66
N PRO A 115 15.02 -9.68 7.40
CA PRO A 115 15.91 -9.11 8.41
C PRO A 115 15.30 -7.86 9.06
N VAL A 116 15.27 -7.85 10.39
CA VAL A 116 14.68 -6.75 11.17
C VAL A 116 15.80 -5.79 11.59
N SER A 117 15.58 -4.51 11.37
CA SER A 117 16.53 -3.44 11.74
C SER A 117 16.20 -2.82 13.09
N ASP A 118 14.91 -2.72 13.45
CA ASP A 118 14.47 -2.13 14.71
C ASP A 118 13.11 -2.65 15.17
N VAL A 119 12.89 -2.65 16.50
CA VAL A 119 11.61 -3.00 17.13
C VAL A 119 11.29 -1.96 18.21
N GLN A 120 10.23 -1.19 17.99
CA GLN A 120 9.72 -0.21 18.93
C GLN A 120 8.43 -0.71 19.59
N LEU A 121 8.46 -0.98 20.90
CA LEU A 121 7.29 -1.42 21.66
C LEU A 121 6.42 -0.25 22.13
N PHE A 122 5.10 -0.46 22.10
CA PHE A 122 4.07 0.41 22.66
C PHE A 122 3.19 -0.41 23.63
N PRO A 123 3.68 -0.69 24.86
CA PRO A 123 2.98 -1.59 25.80
C PRO A 123 1.57 -1.12 26.17
N THR A 124 1.34 0.19 26.25
CA THR A 124 0.01 0.77 26.55
C THR A 124 -1.00 0.56 25.44
N GLU A 125 -0.54 0.30 24.22
CA GLU A 125 -1.37 0.03 23.03
C GLU A 125 -1.36 -1.45 22.64
N ASN A 126 -0.70 -2.32 23.43
CA ASN A 126 -0.45 -3.73 23.08
C ASN A 126 0.06 -3.88 21.64
N SER A 127 0.98 -3.01 21.22
CA SER A 127 1.47 -2.97 19.84
C SER A 127 2.97 -2.72 19.74
N ALA A 128 3.53 -2.95 18.56
CA ALA A 128 4.91 -2.67 18.22
C ALA A 128 5.04 -2.18 16.78
N ILE A 129 5.99 -1.30 16.52
CA ILE A 129 6.46 -1.01 15.17
C ILE A 129 7.68 -1.88 14.90
N ILE A 130 7.61 -2.69 13.83
CA ILE A 130 8.70 -3.54 13.37
C ILE A 130 9.24 -2.92 12.09
N THR A 131 10.53 -2.59 12.08
CA THR A 131 11.20 -2.03 10.91
C THR A 131 12.14 -3.08 10.32
N PHE A 132 12.03 -3.32 9.02
CA PHE A 132 12.84 -4.25 8.25
C PHE A 132 14.03 -3.54 7.60
N CYS A 133 15.06 -4.29 7.24
CA CYS A 133 16.22 -3.75 6.50
C CYS A 133 15.87 -3.41 5.04
N ASP A 134 14.87 -4.06 4.46
CA ASP A 134 14.41 -3.88 3.08
C ASP A 134 12.87 -3.82 3.06
N HIS A 135 12.31 -3.12 2.07
CA HIS A 135 10.88 -3.10 1.78
C HIS A 135 10.43 -4.35 1.01
N LYS A 136 11.37 -5.13 0.46
CA LYS A 136 11.09 -6.40 -0.20
C LYS A 136 10.78 -7.46 0.87
N GLY A 137 9.54 -7.90 0.94
CA GLY A 137 9.21 -9.16 1.60
C GLY A 137 9.84 -10.33 0.84
N ASN A 138 10.23 -11.40 1.53
CA ASN A 138 10.62 -12.64 0.86
C ASN A 138 9.36 -13.30 0.27
N THR A 139 9.08 -13.04 -1.01
CA THR A 139 8.06 -13.74 -1.81
C THR A 139 8.68 -14.84 -2.65
#